data_AF-A0A432ZZQ3-F1
#
_entry.id   AF-A0A432ZZQ3-F1
#
_cell.length_a   1.000
_cell.length_b   1.000
_cell.length_c   1.000
_cell.angle_alpha   90.00
_cell.angle_beta   90.00
_cell.angle_gamma   90.00
#
_symmetry.space_group_name_H-M   'P 1'
#
loop_
_entity.id
_entity.type
_entity.pdbx_description
1 polymer ?
#
loop_
_entity_poly.entity_id
_entity_poly.type
_entity_poly.pdbx_seq_one_letter_code
_entity_poly.pdbx_strand_id
1 'polypeptide(L)'
;MYFIPVYLWAIAMPLQLSTTIRKSAPSWHRKIGTITLGISGLLISISGVFFHVAGIAYQTHDPVGSLAWIFSNRNTTTVLAAWFLYVTIKGYLAARAKRFDQHRRWMVRYAAAGYSVVVQRIIFIIVALVYGFNTEAEERFKRNLFGYLLSIGVALSVVVAELGLWVHSRPAKKSVKSL
;
A
#
# COMPACT_ATOMS: atom_id res chain seq x y z
N MET A 1 2.93 -22.30 1.38
CA MET A 1 3.25 -21.58 2.63
C MET A 1 3.87 -20.18 2.42
N TYR A 2 3.38 -19.35 1.46
CA TYR A 2 3.99 -18.05 1.13
C TYR A 2 3.25 -16.79 1.63
N PHE A 3 2.14 -16.94 2.37
CA PHE A 3 1.28 -15.80 2.75
C PHE A 3 1.47 -15.30 4.18
N ILE A 4 2.18 -16.05 5.03
CA ILE A 4 2.41 -15.68 6.44
C ILE A 4 3.02 -14.27 6.60
N PRO A 5 4.06 -13.87 5.83
CA PRO A 5 4.65 -12.54 5.97
C PRO A 5 3.65 -11.41 5.65
N VAL A 6 2.75 -11.64 4.70
CA VAL A 6 1.74 -10.65 4.29
C VAL A 6 0.70 -10.45 5.39
N TYR A 7 0.21 -11.54 6.00
CA TYR A 7 -0.75 -11.44 7.10
C TYR A 7 -0.14 -10.79 8.33
N LEU A 8 1.11 -11.14 8.66
CA LEU A 8 1.85 -10.50 9.76
C LEU A 8 2.00 -9.00 9.51
N TRP A 9 2.35 -8.59 8.30
CA TRP A 9 2.44 -7.17 7.94
C TRP A 9 1.09 -6.46 8.04
N ALA A 10 0.02 -7.08 7.51
CA ALA A 10 -1.33 -6.50 7.50
C ALA A 10 -1.90 -6.29 8.91
N ILE A 11 -1.51 -7.13 9.88
CA ILE A 11 -1.87 -7.00 11.30
C ILE A 11 -0.93 -6.05 12.03
N ALA A 12 0.37 -6.03 11.70
CA ALA A 12 1.33 -5.15 12.35
C ALA A 12 1.05 -3.67 12.04
N MET A 13 0.64 -3.33 10.82
CA MET A 13 0.45 -1.93 10.40
C MET A 13 -0.63 -1.15 11.18
N PRO A 14 -1.84 -1.67 11.44
CA PRO A 14 -2.83 -1.00 12.27
C PRO A 14 -2.33 -0.78 13.69
N LEU A 15 -1.61 -1.75 14.24
CA LEU A 15 -1.00 -1.65 15.57
C LEU A 15 0.07 -0.54 15.60
N GLN A 16 0.82 -0.35 14.51
CA GLN A 16 1.78 0.75 14.35
C GLN A 16 1.10 2.13 14.25
N LEU A 17 -0.10 2.21 13.68
CA LEU A 17 -0.87 3.45 13.58
C LEU A 17 -1.67 3.78 14.86
N SER A 18 -1.86 2.80 15.75
CA SER A 18 -2.59 2.96 17.01
C SER A 18 -1.90 3.97 17.95
N THR A 19 -2.68 4.95 18.42
CA THR A 19 -2.18 5.94 19.37
C THR A 19 -1.95 5.35 20.77
N THR A 20 -2.71 4.32 21.13
CA THR A 20 -2.62 3.64 22.43
C THR A 20 -1.29 2.91 22.56
N ILE A 21 -0.96 2.04 21.60
CA ILE A 21 0.28 1.23 21.63
C ILE A 21 1.53 2.12 21.60
N ARG A 22 1.49 3.21 20.82
CA ARG A 22 2.59 4.18 20.76
C ARG A 22 2.87 4.84 22.11
N LYS A 23 1.82 5.06 22.93
CA LYS A 23 1.95 5.67 24.26
C LYS A 23 2.27 4.64 25.35
N SER A 24 1.63 3.48 25.32
CA SER A 24 1.78 2.45 26.36
C SER A 24 3.04 1.59 26.22
N ALA A 25 3.51 1.37 24.99
CA ALA A 25 4.65 0.49 24.71
C ALA A 25 5.58 1.07 23.62
N PRO A 26 6.25 2.21 23.86
CA PRO A 26 7.07 2.90 22.86
C PRO A 26 8.30 2.09 22.39
N SER A 27 8.88 1.26 23.25
CA SER A 27 9.98 0.36 22.88
C SER A 27 9.52 -0.72 21.90
N TRP A 28 8.34 -1.31 22.12
CA TRP A 28 7.71 -2.26 21.22
C TRP A 28 7.35 -1.62 19.87
N HIS A 29 6.75 -0.43 19.89
CA HIS A 29 6.44 0.33 18.69
C HIS A 29 7.69 0.54 17.82
N ARG A 30 8.82 0.94 18.42
CA ARG A 30 10.09 1.13 17.69
C ARG A 30 10.64 -0.17 17.10
N LYS A 31 10.67 -1.27 17.87
CA LYS A 31 11.20 -2.55 17.38
C LYS A 31 10.38 -3.10 16.21
N ILE A 32 9.05 -3.16 16.37
CA ILE A 32 8.16 -3.63 15.31
C ILE A 32 8.24 -2.65 14.13
N GLY A 33 8.24 -1.34 14.37
CA GLY A 33 8.37 -0.32 13.34
C GLY A 33 9.65 -0.46 12.51
N THR A 34 10.80 -0.78 13.12
CA THR A 34 12.05 -1.06 12.39
C THR A 34 11.94 -2.30 11.50
N ILE A 35 11.33 -3.37 11.99
CA ILE A 35 11.12 -4.61 11.20
C ILE A 35 10.16 -4.33 10.04
N THR A 36 9.04 -3.68 10.32
CA THR A 36 8.02 -3.38 9.31
C THR A 36 8.54 -2.38 8.29
N LEU A 37 9.08 -1.22 8.68
CA LEU A 37 9.59 -0.24 7.73
C LEU A 37 10.89 -0.67 7.06
N GLY A 38 11.87 -1.10 7.86
CA GLY A 38 13.22 -1.38 7.39
C GLY A 38 13.26 -2.64 6.57
N ILE A 39 12.86 -3.77 7.14
CA ILE A 39 12.99 -5.06 6.47
C ILE A 39 11.92 -5.18 5.38
N SER A 40 10.64 -4.98 5.70
CA SER A 40 9.60 -5.18 4.67
C SER A 40 9.58 -4.08 3.61
N GLY A 41 9.78 -2.81 3.96
CA GLY A 41 9.83 -1.71 3.00
C GLY A 41 10.99 -1.84 2.00
N LEU A 42 12.19 -2.18 2.47
CA LEU A 42 13.34 -2.40 1.59
C LEU A 42 13.18 -3.69 0.77
N LEU A 43 12.74 -4.80 1.38
CA LEU A 43 12.54 -6.05 0.64
C LEU A 43 11.48 -5.92 -0.44
N ILE A 44 10.35 -5.24 -0.17
CA ILE A 44 9.30 -4.98 -1.17
C ILE A 44 9.86 -4.11 -2.31
N SER A 45 10.64 -3.08 -1.98
CA SER A 45 11.23 -2.19 -2.98
C SER A 45 12.24 -2.92 -3.86
N ILE A 46 13.17 -3.67 -3.24
CA ILE A 46 14.24 -4.41 -3.93
C ILE A 46 13.64 -5.55 -4.77
N SER A 47 12.72 -6.34 -4.20
CA SER A 47 12.08 -7.43 -4.93
C SER A 47 11.24 -6.92 -6.10
N GLY A 48 10.52 -5.81 -5.95
CA GLY A 48 9.76 -5.20 -7.03
C GLY A 48 10.63 -4.75 -8.21
N VAL A 49 11.77 -4.11 -7.92
CA VAL A 49 12.76 -3.72 -8.95
C VAL A 49 13.42 -4.95 -9.57
N PHE A 50 13.83 -5.92 -8.75
CA PHE A 50 14.44 -7.16 -9.23
C PHE A 50 13.52 -7.94 -10.16
N PHE A 51 12.24 -8.12 -9.80
CA PHE A 51 11.27 -8.80 -10.66
C PHE A 51 11.02 -8.06 -11.97
N HIS A 52 11.08 -6.73 -11.95
CA HIS A 52 10.99 -5.94 -13.18
C HIS A 52 12.19 -6.15 -14.09
N VAL A 53 13.42 -6.06 -13.56
CA VAL A 53 14.67 -6.18 -14.32
C VAL A 53 14.86 -7.61 -14.83
N ALA A 54 14.56 -8.62 -14.01
CA ALA A 54 14.66 -10.03 -14.37
C ALA A 54 13.54 -10.50 -15.33
N GLY A 55 12.57 -9.64 -15.68
CA GLY A 55 11.48 -9.98 -16.61
C GLY A 55 10.45 -10.96 -16.05
N ILE A 56 10.57 -11.36 -14.78
CA ILE A 56 9.69 -12.33 -14.10
C ILE A 56 8.50 -11.69 -13.38
N ALA A 57 8.37 -10.36 -13.43
CA ALA A 57 7.18 -9.67 -12.96
C ALA A 57 5.95 -10.20 -13.72
N TYR A 58 4.85 -10.41 -13.00
CA TYR A 58 3.60 -10.88 -13.60
C TYR A 58 3.15 -9.94 -14.73
N GLN A 59 3.09 -10.48 -15.95
CA GLN A 59 2.82 -9.74 -17.17
C GLN A 59 1.36 -9.89 -17.58
N THR A 60 0.77 -8.76 -17.98
CA THR A 60 -0.56 -8.69 -18.58
C THR A 60 -0.37 -9.02 -20.06
N HIS A 61 -0.86 -10.16 -20.54
CA HIS A 61 -0.47 -10.70 -21.85
C HIS A 61 -1.14 -10.01 -23.03
N ASP A 62 -2.18 -9.19 -22.81
CA ASP A 62 -2.81 -8.41 -23.89
C ASP A 62 -3.27 -7.04 -23.37
N PRO A 63 -2.54 -5.95 -23.67
CA PRO A 63 -3.04 -4.62 -23.41
C PRO A 63 -4.20 -4.33 -24.38
N VAL A 64 -5.44 -4.38 -23.87
CA VAL A 64 -6.61 -3.91 -24.61
C VAL A 64 -6.63 -2.38 -24.54
N GLY A 65 -6.01 -1.73 -25.53
CA GLY A 65 -5.99 -0.27 -25.68
C GLY A 65 -4.70 0.43 -25.23
N SER A 66 -4.48 1.66 -25.70
CA SER A 66 -3.23 2.42 -25.50
C SER A 66 -2.91 2.74 -24.04
N LEU A 67 -3.93 2.87 -23.17
CA LEU A 67 -3.76 3.12 -21.74
C LEU A 67 -3.52 1.83 -20.92
N ALA A 68 -3.79 0.65 -21.49
CA ALA A 68 -3.64 -0.62 -20.77
C ALA A 68 -2.20 -0.93 -20.37
N TRP A 69 -1.22 -0.43 -21.13
CA TRP A 69 0.19 -0.53 -20.75
C TRP A 69 0.50 0.24 -19.46
N ILE A 70 -0.08 1.43 -19.26
CA ILE A 70 0.14 2.25 -18.06
C ILE A 70 -0.38 1.51 -16.82
N PHE A 71 -1.55 0.90 -16.93
CA PHE A 71 -2.21 0.17 -15.84
C PHE A 71 -1.81 -1.31 -15.77
N SER A 72 -0.81 -1.73 -16.55
CA SER A 72 -0.30 -3.10 -16.51
C SER A 72 0.27 -3.41 -15.14
N ASN A 73 0.12 -4.66 -14.71
CA ASN A 73 0.57 -5.08 -13.39
C ASN A 73 2.05 -4.79 -13.16
N ARG A 74 2.89 -5.01 -14.19
CA ARG A 74 4.33 -4.73 -14.14
C ARG A 74 4.63 -3.26 -13.86
N ASN A 75 3.99 -2.34 -14.57
CA ASN A 75 4.26 -0.91 -14.39
C ASN A 75 3.75 -0.43 -13.04
N THR A 76 2.56 -0.88 -12.66
CA THR A 76 1.97 -0.54 -11.35
C THR A 76 2.81 -1.05 -10.19
N THR A 77 3.33 -2.29 -10.24
CA THR A 77 4.20 -2.81 -9.18
C THR A 77 5.54 -2.07 -9.12
N THR A 78 6.10 -1.66 -10.26
CA THR A 78 7.33 -0.85 -10.29
C THR A 78 7.13 0.54 -9.69
N VAL A 79 6.03 1.22 -10.06
CA VAL A 79 5.67 2.52 -9.45
C VAL A 79 5.43 2.36 -7.96
N LEU A 80 4.73 1.30 -7.55
CA LEU A 80 4.45 1.02 -6.15
C LEU A 80 5.75 0.74 -5.37
N ALA A 81 6.69 -0.01 -5.94
CA ALA A 81 8.00 -0.28 -5.34
C ALA A 81 8.82 1.01 -5.15
N ALA A 82 8.87 1.87 -6.18
CA ALA A 82 9.54 3.17 -6.09
C ALA A 82 8.87 4.08 -5.04
N TRP A 83 7.53 4.09 -5.00
CA TRP A 83 6.76 4.82 -4.01
C TRP A 83 7.04 4.31 -2.59
N PHE A 84 7.05 2.99 -2.37
CA PHE A 84 7.39 2.37 -1.09
C PHE A 84 8.78 2.77 -0.60
N LEU A 85 9.77 2.74 -1.49
CA LEU A 85 11.12 3.19 -1.16
C LEU A 85 11.12 4.66 -0.74
N TYR A 86 10.46 5.52 -1.53
CA TYR A 86 10.35 6.94 -1.24
C TYR A 86 9.71 7.21 0.12
N VAL A 87 8.53 6.65 0.40
CA VAL A 87 7.84 6.89 1.68
C VAL A 87 8.59 6.29 2.87
N THR A 88 9.33 5.18 2.68
CA THR A 88 10.19 4.59 3.71
C THR A 88 11.34 5.53 4.05
N ILE A 89 12.04 6.05 3.04
CA ILE A 89 13.14 7.01 3.23
C ILE A 89 12.62 8.28 3.91
N LYS A 90 11.54 8.88 3.41
CA LYS A 90 10.96 10.10 3.99
C LYS A 90 10.48 9.89 5.43
N GLY A 91 9.85 8.76 5.69
CA GLY A 91 9.42 8.35 7.02
C GLY A 91 10.57 8.17 8.00
N TYR A 92 11.65 7.50 7.56
CA TYR A 92 12.86 7.30 8.35
C TYR A 92 13.57 8.62 8.66
N LEU A 93 13.78 9.47 7.64
CA LEU A 93 14.41 10.79 7.81
C LEU A 93 13.61 11.68 8.77
N ALA A 94 12.27 11.69 8.65
CA ALA A 94 11.41 12.44 9.57
C ALA A 94 11.51 11.92 11.02
N ALA A 95 11.60 10.60 11.22
CA ALA A 95 11.79 10.00 12.54
C ALA A 95 13.16 10.37 13.13
N ARG A 96 14.24 10.30 12.33
CA ARG A 96 15.60 10.67 12.74
C ARG A 96 15.70 12.16 13.11
N ALA A 97 15.02 13.02 12.36
CA ALA A 97 14.92 14.45 12.65
C ALA A 97 13.95 14.79 13.81
N LYS A 98 13.38 13.78 14.49
CA LYS A 98 12.38 13.93 15.57
C LYS A 98 11.13 14.71 15.15
N ARG A 99 10.82 14.77 13.84
CA ARG A 99 9.62 15.42 13.27
C ARG A 99 8.47 14.41 13.22
N PHE A 100 7.93 14.08 14.39
CA PHE A 100 6.95 12.99 14.52
C PHE A 100 5.63 13.21 13.76
N ASP A 101 5.19 14.46 13.58
CA ASP A 101 4.02 14.75 12.76
C ASP A 101 4.26 14.36 11.30
N GLN A 102 5.38 14.80 10.72
CA GLN A 102 5.76 14.44 9.35
C GLN A 102 5.96 12.93 9.21
N HIS A 103 6.63 12.29 10.17
CA HIS A 103 6.80 10.84 10.19
C HIS A 103 5.42 10.14 10.10
N ARG A 104 4.45 10.52 10.94
CA ARG A 104 3.10 9.94 10.93
C ARG A 104 2.44 10.09 9.55
N ARG A 105 2.53 11.27 8.93
CA ARG A 105 1.97 11.51 7.60
C ARG A 105 2.59 10.60 6.53
N TRP A 106 3.89 10.32 6.60
CA TRP A 106 4.55 9.36 5.71
C TRP A 106 4.15 7.92 6.02
N MET A 107 3.96 7.56 7.29
CA MET A 107 3.54 6.21 7.69
C MET A 107 2.12 5.89 7.25
N VAL A 108 1.21 6.87 7.21
CA VAL A 108 -0.13 6.69 6.64
C VAL A 108 -0.05 6.37 5.14
N ARG A 109 0.80 7.08 4.39
CA ARG A 109 1.02 6.81 2.96
C ARG A 109 1.65 5.43 2.71
N TYR A 110 2.60 5.04 3.55
CA TYR A 110 3.21 3.70 3.53
C TYR A 110 2.16 2.62 3.79
N ALA A 111 1.31 2.79 4.81
CA ALA A 111 0.23 1.86 5.12
C ALA A 111 -0.75 1.74 3.95
N ALA A 112 -1.19 2.86 3.39
CA ALA A 112 -2.11 2.90 2.27
C ALA A 112 -1.54 2.18 1.03
N ALA A 113 -0.26 2.40 0.71
CA ALA A 113 0.41 1.72 -0.37
C ALA A 113 0.37 0.19 -0.20
N GLY A 114 0.57 -0.35 1.02
CA GLY A 114 0.48 -1.79 1.23
C GLY A 114 -0.94 -2.33 1.28
N TYR A 115 -1.90 -1.55 1.80
CA TYR A 115 -3.31 -1.93 1.76
C TYR A 115 -3.89 -1.97 0.35
N SER A 116 -3.29 -1.29 -0.63
CA SER A 116 -3.69 -1.41 -2.04
C SER A 116 -3.74 -2.86 -2.53
N VAL A 117 -2.79 -3.71 -2.07
CA VAL A 117 -2.75 -5.13 -2.41
C VAL A 117 -3.90 -5.89 -1.74
N VAL A 118 -4.24 -5.53 -0.51
CA VAL A 118 -5.39 -6.12 0.20
C VAL A 118 -6.69 -5.75 -0.51
N VAL A 119 -6.86 -4.48 -0.89
CA VAL A 119 -8.01 -3.99 -1.66
C VAL A 119 -8.13 -4.72 -3.00
N GLN A 120 -7.02 -4.87 -3.74
CA GLN A 120 -6.97 -5.66 -4.97
C GLN A 120 -7.47 -7.09 -4.73
N ARG A 121 -7.02 -7.77 -3.66
CA ARG A 121 -7.44 -9.15 -3.35
C ARG A 121 -8.92 -9.25 -3.01
N ILE A 122 -9.45 -8.32 -2.21
CA ILE A 122 -10.88 -8.31 -1.85
C ILE A 122 -11.74 -8.15 -3.10
N ILE A 123 -11.43 -7.15 -3.95
CA ILE A 123 -12.20 -6.91 -5.18
C ILE A 123 -12.11 -8.13 -6.10
N PHE A 124 -10.91 -8.71 -6.24
CA PHE A 124 -10.72 -9.90 -7.07
C PHE A 124 -11.54 -11.11 -6.59
N ILE A 125 -11.57 -11.37 -5.28
CA ILE A 125 -12.37 -12.46 -4.69
C ILE A 125 -13.85 -12.22 -4.95
N ILE A 126 -14.35 -10.99 -4.75
CA ILE A 126 -15.75 -10.65 -5.01
C ILE A 126 -16.11 -10.91 -6.48
N VAL A 127 -15.29 -10.43 -7.42
CA VAL A 127 -15.52 -10.67 -8.85
C VAL A 127 -15.50 -12.16 -9.18
N ALA A 128 -14.54 -12.92 -8.63
CA ALA A 128 -14.45 -14.36 -8.83
C ALA A 128 -15.69 -15.11 -8.32
N LEU A 129 -16.23 -14.71 -7.17
CA LEU A 129 -17.44 -15.32 -6.58
C LEU A 129 -18.71 -15.01 -7.38
N VAL A 130 -18.79 -13.83 -7.98
CA VAL A 130 -19.98 -13.39 -8.75
C VAL A 130 -20.01 -13.98 -10.15
N TYR A 131 -18.87 -13.99 -10.85
CA TYR A 131 -18.81 -14.35 -12.27
C TYR A 131 -18.36 -15.81 -12.52
N GLY A 132 -17.56 -16.40 -11.61
CA GLY A 132 -16.88 -17.65 -11.87
C GLY A 132 -15.80 -17.51 -12.96
N PHE A 133 -14.81 -18.40 -12.97
CA PHE A 133 -13.83 -18.50 -14.06
C PHE A 133 -13.68 -19.98 -14.43
N ASN A 134 -14.51 -20.43 -15.37
CA ASN A 134 -14.66 -21.82 -15.80
C ASN A 134 -14.19 -22.06 -17.25
N THR A 135 -13.96 -21.01 -18.03
CA THR A 135 -13.48 -21.11 -19.44
C THR A 135 -12.05 -20.57 -19.62
N GLU A 136 -11.36 -20.96 -20.70
CA GLU A 136 -10.01 -20.44 -21.00
C GLU A 136 -10.01 -18.92 -21.28
N ALA A 137 -11.07 -18.42 -21.93
CA ALA A 137 -11.27 -16.99 -22.15
C ALA A 137 -11.43 -16.23 -20.83
N GLU A 138 -12.15 -16.81 -19.88
CA GLU A 138 -12.32 -16.30 -18.51
C GLU A 138 -11.00 -16.32 -17.72
N GLU A 139 -10.15 -17.35 -17.88
CA GLU A 139 -8.82 -17.37 -17.28
C GLU A 139 -7.91 -16.28 -17.85
N ARG A 140 -7.99 -15.99 -19.15
CA ARG A 140 -7.24 -14.87 -19.77
C ARG A 140 -7.73 -13.53 -19.25
N PHE A 141 -9.05 -13.35 -19.16
CA PHE A 141 -9.67 -12.16 -18.58
C PHE A 141 -9.28 -11.98 -17.11
N LYS A 142 -9.32 -13.03 -16.31
CA LYS A 142 -8.90 -13.06 -14.90
C LYS A 142 -7.45 -12.57 -14.72
N ARG A 143 -6.53 -13.00 -15.60
CA ARG A 143 -5.14 -12.52 -15.56
C ARG A 143 -5.02 -11.02 -15.80
N ASN A 144 -5.76 -10.52 -16.79
CA ASN A 144 -5.75 -9.10 -17.13
C ASN A 144 -6.44 -8.24 -16.05
N LEU A 145 -7.60 -8.70 -15.57
CA LEU A 145 -8.36 -8.11 -14.48
C LEU A 145 -7.50 -7.97 -13.23
N PHE A 146 -6.74 -9.01 -12.86
CA PHE A 146 -5.87 -8.99 -11.69
C PHE A 146 -4.89 -7.79 -11.72
N GLY A 147 -4.30 -7.49 -12.88
CA GLY A 147 -3.41 -6.35 -13.04
C GLY A 147 -4.11 -5.00 -12.90
N TYR A 148 -5.26 -4.83 -13.57
CA TYR A 148 -6.03 -3.59 -13.49
C TYR A 148 -6.55 -3.30 -12.08
N LEU A 149 -6.95 -4.35 -11.35
CA LEU A 149 -7.41 -4.23 -9.97
C LEU A 149 -6.32 -3.72 -9.03
N LEU A 150 -5.03 -3.99 -9.31
CA LEU A 150 -3.95 -3.41 -8.51
C LEU A 150 -3.90 -1.89 -8.70
N SER A 151 -3.96 -1.44 -9.94
CA SER A 151 -3.97 0.00 -10.29
C SER A 151 -5.14 0.73 -9.63
N ILE A 152 -6.33 0.13 -9.67
CA ILE A 152 -7.53 0.65 -8.99
C ILE A 152 -7.33 0.65 -7.48
N GLY A 153 -6.82 -0.45 -6.90
CA GLY A 153 -6.54 -0.56 -5.47
C GLY A 153 -5.55 0.47 -4.96
N VAL A 154 -4.51 0.78 -5.75
CA VAL A 154 -3.53 1.84 -5.46
C VAL A 154 -4.21 3.21 -5.48
N ALA A 155 -4.94 3.53 -6.55
CA ALA A 155 -5.64 4.82 -6.67
C ALA A 155 -6.61 5.05 -5.50
N LEU A 156 -7.45 4.06 -5.17
CA LEU A 156 -8.38 4.13 -4.05
C LEU A 156 -7.64 4.34 -2.72
N SER A 157 -6.59 3.56 -2.47
CA SER A 157 -5.85 3.62 -1.21
C SER A 157 -5.13 4.96 -1.03
N VAL A 158 -4.55 5.51 -2.10
CA VAL A 158 -3.90 6.83 -2.08
C VAL A 158 -4.93 7.93 -1.84
N VAL A 159 -6.06 7.92 -2.55
CA VAL A 159 -7.13 8.92 -2.38
C VAL A 159 -7.65 8.90 -0.94
N VAL A 160 -7.96 7.72 -0.39
CA VAL A 160 -8.43 7.58 0.99
C VAL A 160 -7.40 8.10 1.99
N ALA A 161 -6.12 7.79 1.78
CA ALA A 161 -5.05 8.27 2.66
C ALA A 161 -4.89 9.79 2.63
N GLU A 162 -4.88 10.40 1.45
CA GLU A 162 -4.73 11.85 1.31
C GLU A 162 -5.97 12.60 1.82
N LEU A 163 -7.18 12.11 1.55
CA LEU A 163 -8.40 12.67 2.13
C LEU A 163 -8.39 12.57 3.66
N GLY A 164 -8.02 11.41 4.20
CA GLY A 164 -7.89 11.22 5.64
C GLY A 164 -6.88 12.17 6.28
N LEU A 165 -5.73 12.36 5.64
CA LEU A 165 -4.72 13.32 6.08
C LEU A 165 -5.23 14.76 5.99
N TRP A 166 -5.92 15.13 4.91
CA TRP A 166 -6.47 16.46 4.73
C TRP A 166 -7.53 16.80 5.78
N VAL A 167 -8.47 15.90 6.04
CA VAL A 167 -9.51 16.08 7.08
C VAL A 167 -8.86 16.31 8.45
N HIS A 168 -7.86 15.51 8.82
CA HIS A 168 -7.17 15.62 10.10
C HIS A 168 -6.16 16.79 10.19
N SER A 169 -5.82 17.41 9.07
CA SER A 169 -4.96 18.59 9.03
C SER A 169 -5.73 19.90 9.22
N ARG A 170 -7.07 19.86 9.25
CA ARG A 170 -7.90 21.05 9.45
C ARG A 170 -7.76 21.55 10.90
N PRO A 171 -7.48 22.86 11.12
CA PRO A 171 -7.52 23.42 12.45
C PRO A 171 -8.94 23.27 13.01
N ALA A 172 -9.06 22.85 14.28
CA ALA A 172 -10.34 22.82 14.97
C ALA A 172 -10.98 24.20 14.88
N LYS A 173 -12.25 24.27 14.43
CA LYS A 173 -13.04 25.50 14.46
C LYS A 173 -12.99 26.01 15.91
N LYS A 174 -12.31 27.13 16.15
CA LYS A 174 -12.37 27.82 17.44
C LYS A 174 -13.85 28.13 17.68
N SER A 175 -14.45 27.51 18.70
CA SER A 175 -15.80 27.90 19.12
C SER A 175 -15.71 29.36 19.54
N VAL A 176 -16.32 30.24 18.76
CA VAL A 176 -16.54 31.64 19.16
C VAL A 176 -17.43 31.57 20.39
N LYS A 177 -16.85 31.79 21.58
CA LYS A 177 -17.64 32.06 22.77
C LYS A 177 -18.29 33.42 22.54
N SER A 178 -19.61 33.44 22.36
CA SER A 178 -20.39 34.67 22.43
C SER A 178 -20.25 35.24 23.84
N LEU A 179 -19.80 36.49 23.92
CA LEU A 179 -19.84 37.32 25.12
C LEU A 179 -21.29 37.67 25.45
#